data_AF-A0ABD6F2B0-F1
#
_entry.id   AF-A0ABD6F2B0-F1
#
_cell.length_a   1.000
_cell.length_b   1.000
_cell.length_c   1.000
_cell.angle_alpha   90.00
_cell.angle_beta   90.00
_cell.angle_gamma   90.00
#
_symmetry.space_group_name_H-M   'P 1'
#
loop_
_entity.id
_entity.type
_entity.pdbx_description
1 polymer ?
#
loop_
_entity_poly.entity_id
_entity_poly.type
_entity_poly.pdbx_seq_one_letter_code
_entity_poly.pdbx_strand_id
1 'polypeptide(L)'
;MKRLIVEPADRDRWVEHDSVKKRKWNINVVDRTKDKSFDINFFNEAIQTSFDIILFIEDVFRQRRLVGPLSKAIENVAKAVCRLPFFNDISCIPHLALLCNWKVEVEVHPTSLLVPTVNIHFLSNMDVLKEFTWRLSWAGWNRRANFDNFSMSLFGVLSSTPTGSELLSTNVNPTEQIMASTAAVTGLTDLILSNMLFPERGNPIISKFIAKHRDGLSEITTSGYGRRMSILKARLLDEYDIEYIFTKNLEFINYDGSHYTPGQVSVRAIWTMTGLLEQERSMVKGAADLDDEETQRETKLPSLNSMYLSDSAHDFTSESCLRMLFDTFSHWFRVGVDALPLPLLSATVRALTLLSDLLTEIDQYKFVLCHMKALFNKRYLIDNCEFGDVIFSLMKSTAVVGLEELHPTKAESVKIVQGWCEIGLSSAFSEVRLRTLQGVLFLLQSFGQDDLKGLPQLVQTFVQAELQARRPSSFDHGIL
;
A
#
# COMPACT_ATOMS: atom_id res chain seq x y z
N MET A 1 8.07 39.06 -18.92
CA MET A 1 8.61 40.04 -17.94
C MET A 1 7.50 41.02 -17.57
N LYS A 2 6.71 40.70 -16.53
CA LYS A 2 5.79 41.62 -15.85
C LYS A 2 5.93 41.31 -14.37
N ARG A 3 6.56 42.24 -13.64
CA ARG A 3 6.71 42.21 -12.18
C ARG A 3 5.31 42.37 -11.57
N LEU A 4 4.79 41.32 -10.93
CA LEU A 4 3.69 41.45 -9.99
C LEU A 4 4.28 42.00 -8.70
N ILE A 5 4.19 43.32 -8.57
CA ILE A 5 4.37 44.04 -7.31
C ILE A 5 3.17 43.67 -6.46
N VAL A 6 3.38 42.79 -5.48
CA VAL A 6 2.42 42.55 -4.40
C VAL A 6 2.55 43.71 -3.43
N GLU A 7 1.49 44.51 -3.29
CA GLU A 7 1.41 45.58 -2.31
C GLU A 7 1.61 45.04 -0.88
N PRO A 8 2.28 45.80 0.01
CA PRO A 8 2.58 45.37 1.37
C PRO A 8 1.38 45.63 2.28
N ALA A 9 0.30 44.85 2.16
CA ALA A 9 -0.91 45.00 2.99
C ALA A 9 -1.25 43.80 3.88
N ASP A 10 -0.47 42.71 3.87
CA ASP A 10 -0.65 41.57 4.78
C ASP A 10 0.67 41.14 5.47
N ARG A 11 1.59 42.09 5.72
CA ARG A 11 2.83 41.82 6.48
C ARG A 11 2.65 41.77 8.01
N ASP A 12 1.48 42.17 8.52
CA ASP A 12 1.21 42.26 9.96
C ASP A 12 0.08 41.32 10.43
N ARG A 13 0.02 40.10 9.87
CA ARG A 13 -0.66 38.97 10.51
C ARG A 13 0.32 37.88 10.95
N TRP A 14 1.46 38.31 11.49
CA TRP A 14 2.04 37.61 12.63
C TRP A 14 1.24 38.03 13.87
N VAL A 15 -0.03 37.60 13.93
CA VAL A 15 -0.68 37.56 15.24
C VAL A 15 0.12 36.54 16.02
N GLU A 16 0.74 36.99 17.11
CA GLU A 16 1.29 36.17 18.19
C GLU A 16 0.17 35.27 18.74
N HIS A 17 -0.25 34.27 17.96
CA HIS A 17 -1.10 33.21 18.44
C HIS A 17 -0.19 32.21 19.13
N ASP A 18 -0.11 32.40 20.44
CA ASP A 18 0.54 31.56 21.43
C ASP A 18 2.05 31.36 21.17
N SER A 19 2.86 32.15 21.89
CA SER A 19 4.06 31.61 22.54
C SER A 19 3.79 30.15 22.89
N VAL A 20 4.63 29.20 22.48
CA VAL A 20 4.53 27.77 22.82
C VAL A 20 4.20 27.64 24.30
N LYS A 21 2.91 27.59 24.65
CA LYS A 21 2.47 27.42 26.03
C LYS A 21 2.88 26.00 26.31
N LYS A 22 3.94 25.79 27.11
CA LYS A 22 4.36 24.47 27.58
C LYS A 22 3.11 23.75 28.08
N ARG A 23 2.57 22.85 27.27
CA ARG A 23 1.36 22.11 27.63
C ARG A 23 1.87 21.01 28.54
N LYS A 24 1.42 20.99 29.79
CA LYS A 24 1.73 19.86 30.67
C LYS A 24 0.87 18.69 30.23
N TRP A 25 1.47 17.71 29.58
CA TRP A 25 0.81 16.47 29.21
C TRP A 25 0.72 15.55 30.42
N ASN A 26 -0.30 14.69 30.45
CA ASN A 26 -0.47 13.65 31.47
C ASN A 26 0.54 12.51 31.25
N ILE A 27 1.83 12.79 31.51
CA ILE A 27 2.93 11.84 31.35
C ILE A 27 3.50 11.53 32.73
N ASN A 28 3.60 10.24 33.04
CA ASN A 28 4.21 9.73 34.26
C ASN A 28 5.54 9.07 33.90
N VAL A 29 6.65 9.52 34.47
CA VAL A 29 7.98 8.94 34.21
C VAL A 29 8.33 8.00 35.35
N VAL A 30 8.50 6.73 35.02
CA VAL A 30 8.83 5.66 35.97
C VAL A 30 10.31 5.32 35.83
N ASP A 31 11.06 5.52 36.91
CA ASP A 31 12.47 5.16 36.96
C ASP A 31 12.66 3.65 37.19
N ARG A 32 13.34 2.98 36.26
CA ARG A 32 13.78 1.57 36.37
C ARG A 32 15.30 1.42 36.29
N THR A 33 16.05 2.52 36.39
CA THR A 33 17.52 2.55 36.26
C THR A 33 18.25 1.97 37.47
N LYS A 34 17.57 1.88 38.62
CA LYS A 34 18.12 1.44 39.93
C LYS A 34 19.25 2.33 40.46
N ASP A 35 19.48 3.50 39.87
CA ASP A 35 20.50 4.46 40.30
C ASP A 35 19.89 5.49 41.26
N LYS A 36 20.56 5.73 42.39
CA LYS A 36 20.12 6.72 43.38
C LYS A 36 20.41 8.17 42.97
N SER A 37 21.24 8.36 41.94
CA SER A 37 21.61 9.68 41.41
C SER A 37 20.74 10.12 40.22
N PHE A 38 19.70 9.37 39.88
CA PHE A 38 18.84 9.64 38.74
C PHE A 38 18.00 10.92 38.94
N ASP A 39 18.26 11.95 38.13
CA ASP A 39 17.49 13.20 38.13
C ASP A 39 16.17 13.04 37.36
N ILE A 40 15.16 12.52 38.06
CA ILE A 40 13.82 12.31 37.50
C ILE A 40 13.17 13.62 37.03
N ASN A 41 13.51 14.78 37.61
CA ASN A 41 12.90 16.06 37.26
C ASN A 41 13.42 16.55 35.91
N PHE A 42 14.72 16.41 35.66
CA PHE A 42 15.31 16.70 34.37
C PHE A 42 14.69 15.84 33.26
N PHE A 43 14.59 14.52 33.46
CA PHE A 43 13.98 13.63 32.48
C PHE A 43 12.50 13.94 32.25
N ASN A 44 11.75 14.27 33.29
CA ASN A 44 10.36 14.71 33.17
C ASN A 44 10.24 15.96 32.28
N GLU A 45 11.04 17.00 32.53
CA GLU A 45 11.00 18.22 31.71
C GLU A 45 11.45 17.97 30.26
N ALA A 46 12.49 17.16 30.07
CA ALA A 46 12.99 16.81 28.74
C ALA A 46 11.96 16.01 27.93
N ILE A 47 11.28 15.03 28.56
CA ILE A 47 10.23 14.24 27.93
C ILE A 47 9.04 15.13 27.57
N GLN A 48 8.56 15.98 28.48
CA GLN A 48 7.47 16.93 28.22
C GLN A 48 7.80 17.86 27.04
N THR A 49 9.01 18.40 27.01
CA THR A 49 9.48 19.26 25.90
C THR A 49 9.55 18.49 24.58
N SER A 50 9.96 17.23 24.62
CA SER A 50 10.01 16.36 23.45
C SER A 50 8.62 16.10 22.87
N PHE A 51 7.63 15.83 23.72
CA PHE A 51 6.22 15.69 23.32
C PHE A 51 5.68 16.99 22.71
N ASP A 52 5.94 18.14 23.36
CA ASP A 52 5.53 19.45 22.83
C ASP A 52 6.06 19.70 21.41
N ILE A 53 7.35 19.41 21.17
CA ILE A 53 7.98 19.62 19.87
C ILE A 53 7.39 18.68 18.80
N ILE A 54 7.31 17.38 19.08
CA ILE A 54 6.86 16.39 18.09
C ILE A 54 5.39 16.61 17.73
N LEU A 55 4.53 16.84 18.73
CA LEU A 55 3.11 17.11 18.51
C LEU A 55 2.90 18.41 17.73
N PHE A 56 3.70 19.44 18.00
CA PHE A 56 3.66 20.70 17.25
C PHE A 56 4.08 20.50 15.79
N ILE A 57 5.19 19.79 15.54
CA ILE A 57 5.66 19.49 14.19
C ILE A 57 4.55 18.80 13.38
N GLU A 58 3.95 17.75 13.93
CA GLU A 58 2.93 16.99 13.23
C GLU A 58 1.63 17.77 13.01
N ASP A 59 1.21 18.60 13.98
CA ASP A 59 0.04 19.47 13.80
C ASP A 59 0.23 20.47 12.66
N VAL A 60 1.43 21.05 12.53
CA VAL A 60 1.78 21.97 11.43
C VAL A 60 1.64 21.31 10.06
N PHE A 61 2.13 20.06 9.92
CA PHE A 61 2.04 19.31 8.65
C PHE A 61 0.65 18.73 8.39
N ARG A 62 -0.05 18.26 9.42
CA ARG A 62 -1.42 17.76 9.30
C ARG A 62 -2.37 18.84 8.80
N GLN A 63 -2.22 20.07 9.31
CA GLN A 63 -3.03 21.22 8.89
C GLN A 63 -2.51 21.90 7.61
N ARG A 64 -1.43 21.39 7.00
CA ARG A 64 -0.82 21.94 5.77
C ARG A 64 -0.53 23.45 5.87
N ARG A 65 -0.09 23.92 7.04
CA ARG A 65 0.15 25.36 7.29
C ARG A 65 1.35 25.92 6.53
N LEU A 66 2.25 25.06 6.04
CA LEU A 66 3.43 25.46 5.29
C LEU A 66 3.18 25.36 3.77
N VAL A 67 3.12 26.51 3.10
CA VAL A 67 3.00 26.60 1.64
C VAL A 67 4.22 27.32 1.08
N GLY A 68 5.00 26.64 0.24
CA GLY A 68 6.19 27.22 -0.39
C GLY A 68 7.07 26.16 -1.06
N PRO A 69 8.08 26.56 -1.84
CA PRO A 69 8.97 25.64 -2.56
C PRO A 69 9.83 24.78 -1.63
N LEU A 70 10.11 25.27 -0.41
CA LEU A 70 10.87 24.56 0.61
C LEU A 70 10.01 23.62 1.47
N SER A 71 8.67 23.61 1.29
CA SER A 71 7.77 22.83 2.15
C SER A 71 8.14 21.34 2.13
N LYS A 72 8.50 20.80 0.97
CA LYS A 72 8.86 19.40 0.84
C LYS A 72 10.19 19.05 1.52
N ALA A 73 11.18 19.93 1.41
CA ALA A 73 12.45 19.75 2.08
C ALA A 73 12.29 19.82 3.61
N ILE A 74 11.48 20.76 4.10
CA ILE A 74 11.18 20.91 5.53
C ILE A 74 10.36 19.73 6.05
N GLU A 75 9.40 19.23 5.26
CA GLU A 75 8.65 18.00 5.57
C GLU A 75 9.59 16.79 5.71
N ASN A 76 10.54 16.62 4.80
CA ASN A 76 11.49 15.51 4.85
C ASN A 76 12.40 15.60 6.08
N VAL A 77 12.89 16.80 6.44
CA VAL A 77 13.68 17.01 7.66
C VAL A 77 12.83 16.71 8.90
N ALA A 78 11.58 17.20 8.95
CA ALA A 78 10.68 16.94 10.06
C ALA A 78 10.41 15.44 10.26
N LYS A 79 10.10 14.72 9.17
CA LYS A 79 9.97 13.26 9.22
C LYS A 79 11.26 12.60 9.71
N ALA A 80 12.43 13.07 9.27
CA ALA A 80 13.71 12.47 9.67
C ALA A 80 13.97 12.64 11.18
N VAL A 81 13.61 13.79 11.74
CA VAL A 81 13.66 14.02 13.19
C VAL A 81 12.66 13.13 13.93
N CYS A 82 11.40 13.06 13.48
CA CYS A 82 10.38 12.20 14.08
C CYS A 82 10.74 10.70 14.03
N ARG A 83 11.62 10.28 13.13
CA ARG A 83 12.07 8.88 13.01
C ARG A 83 13.20 8.49 13.96
N LEU A 84 13.80 9.44 14.68
CA LEU A 84 14.81 9.11 15.69
C LEU A 84 14.23 8.13 16.72
N PRO A 85 15.02 7.18 17.25
CA PRO A 85 14.47 6.03 17.98
C PRO A 85 13.52 6.38 19.13
N PHE A 86 13.82 7.44 19.90
CA PHE A 86 12.95 7.92 20.97
C PHE A 86 11.77 8.77 20.46
N PHE A 87 11.99 9.61 19.46
CA PHE A 87 10.94 10.45 18.89
C PHE A 87 9.93 9.67 18.05
N ASN A 88 10.30 8.53 17.48
CA ASN A 88 9.37 7.70 16.72
C ASN A 88 8.27 7.15 17.62
N ASP A 89 8.64 6.66 18.80
CA ASP A 89 7.67 6.13 19.75
C ASP A 89 6.68 7.24 20.21
N ILE A 90 7.14 8.48 20.32
CA ILE A 90 6.30 9.66 20.62
C ILE A 90 5.46 10.10 19.40
N SER A 91 6.03 10.09 18.19
CA SER A 91 5.35 10.49 16.94
C SER A 91 4.09 9.66 16.69
N CYS A 92 4.10 8.40 17.11
CA CYS A 92 2.97 7.49 16.97
C CYS A 92 1.89 7.67 18.03
N ILE A 93 2.03 8.59 19.00
CA ILE A 93 1.01 8.86 20.03
C ILE A 93 0.01 9.92 19.53
N PRO A 94 -1.27 9.57 19.32
CA PRO A 94 -2.30 10.52 18.92
C PRO A 94 -2.49 11.61 19.96
N HIS A 95 -2.50 12.86 19.51
CA HIS A 95 -2.78 14.01 20.35
C HIS A 95 -4.19 13.89 20.97
N LEU A 96 -5.16 13.41 20.20
CA LEU A 96 -6.52 13.20 20.69
C LEU A 96 -6.60 12.19 21.85
N ALA A 97 -5.72 11.18 21.90
CA ALA A 97 -5.69 10.25 23.02
C ALA A 97 -5.24 10.93 24.33
N LEU A 98 -4.27 11.86 24.24
CA LEU A 98 -3.81 12.65 25.38
C LEU A 98 -4.91 13.59 25.90
N LEU A 99 -5.71 14.16 24.99
CA LEU A 99 -6.88 14.97 25.36
C LEU A 99 -7.98 14.13 26.04
N CYS A 100 -8.10 12.85 25.69
CA CYS A 100 -8.98 11.90 26.35
C CYS A 100 -8.47 11.40 27.72
N ASN A 101 -7.57 12.15 28.37
CA ASN A 101 -6.96 11.83 29.66
C ASN A 101 -6.18 10.51 29.70
N TRP A 102 -5.62 10.08 28.56
CA TRP A 102 -4.67 8.98 28.58
C TRP A 102 -3.41 9.38 29.36
N LYS A 103 -3.03 8.55 30.34
CA LYS A 103 -1.79 8.70 31.11
C LYS A 103 -0.70 7.86 30.46
N VAL A 104 0.29 8.51 29.88
CA VAL A 104 1.43 7.82 29.25
C VAL A 104 2.47 7.53 30.32
N GLU A 105 2.71 6.25 30.59
CA GLU A 105 3.75 5.83 31.54
C GLU A 105 5.04 5.54 30.77
N VAL A 106 6.01 6.46 30.85
CA VAL A 106 7.31 6.31 30.18
C VAL A 106 8.28 5.66 31.16
N GLU A 107 8.83 4.50 30.77
CA GLU A 107 9.79 3.77 31.60
C GLU A 107 11.22 4.13 31.20
N VAL A 108 12.02 4.56 32.17
CA VAL A 108 13.44 4.87 31.96
C VAL A 108 14.29 3.69 32.37
N HIS A 109 14.94 3.06 31.41
CA HIS A 109 15.95 2.02 31.64
C HIS A 109 17.37 2.60 31.51
N PRO A 110 18.40 1.90 32.02
CA PRO A 110 19.78 2.39 31.97
C PRO A 110 20.31 2.70 30.56
N THR A 111 19.78 2.04 29.54
CA THR A 111 20.25 2.16 28.14
C THR A 111 19.13 2.50 27.15
N SER A 112 17.88 2.61 27.60
CA SER A 112 16.73 2.86 26.72
C SER A 112 15.60 3.58 27.44
N LEU A 113 14.81 4.33 26.67
CA LEU A 113 13.53 4.86 27.10
C LEU A 113 12.44 4.03 26.42
N LEU A 114 11.52 3.49 27.19
CA LEU A 114 10.39 2.73 26.67
C LEU A 114 9.13 3.57 26.80
N VAL A 115 8.58 3.91 25.64
CA VAL A 115 7.30 4.64 25.52
C VAL A 115 6.24 3.62 25.10
N PRO A 116 5.11 3.50 25.81
CA PRO A 116 4.08 2.54 25.50
C PRO A 116 3.31 2.95 24.25
N THR A 117 2.82 1.96 23.50
CA THR A 117 1.85 2.21 22.43
C THR A 117 0.47 2.53 23.00
N VAL A 118 -0.35 3.19 22.18
CA VAL A 118 -1.71 3.60 22.57
C VAL A 118 -2.54 2.38 22.95
N ASN A 119 -3.23 2.47 24.09
CA ASN A 119 -4.13 1.40 24.52
C ASN A 119 -5.33 1.27 23.57
N ILE A 120 -5.71 0.03 23.26
CA ILE A 120 -6.83 -0.36 22.41
C ILE A 120 -8.13 0.38 22.80
N HIS A 121 -8.37 0.62 24.08
CA HIS A 121 -9.58 1.34 24.54
C HIS A 121 -9.72 2.75 23.96
N PHE A 122 -8.61 3.47 23.74
CA PHE A 122 -8.65 4.79 23.11
C PHE A 122 -8.75 4.69 21.58
N LEU A 123 -8.24 3.60 20.99
CA LEU A 123 -8.33 3.32 19.56
C LEU A 123 -9.72 2.88 19.12
N SER A 124 -10.61 2.52 20.05
CA SER A 124 -12.04 2.33 19.75
C SER A 124 -12.72 3.62 19.26
N ASN A 125 -12.19 4.79 19.61
CA ASN A 125 -12.69 6.07 19.10
C ASN A 125 -12.15 6.31 17.67
N MET A 126 -13.06 6.55 16.73
CA MET A 126 -12.74 6.73 15.32
C MET A 126 -11.75 7.88 15.07
N ASP A 127 -11.86 9.00 15.77
CA ASP A 127 -11.02 10.18 15.51
C ASP A 127 -9.58 9.96 16.01
N VAL A 128 -9.45 9.30 17.17
CA VAL A 128 -8.15 8.88 17.71
C VAL A 128 -7.49 7.88 16.76
N LEU A 129 -8.24 6.92 16.24
CA LEU A 129 -7.73 5.91 15.32
C LEU A 129 -7.33 6.49 13.95
N LYS A 130 -8.11 7.43 13.41
CA LYS A 130 -7.75 8.15 12.17
C LYS A 130 -6.47 8.96 12.34
N GLU A 131 -6.29 9.60 13.50
CA GLU A 131 -5.04 10.27 13.80
C GLU A 131 -3.88 9.27 13.94
N PHE A 132 -4.10 8.15 14.65
CA PHE A 132 -3.10 7.11 14.82
C PHE A 132 -2.63 6.54 13.48
N THR A 133 -3.55 6.12 12.64
CA THR A 133 -3.25 5.59 11.30
C THR A 133 -2.54 6.60 10.40
N TRP A 134 -2.95 7.88 10.43
CA TRP A 134 -2.24 8.93 9.70
C TRP A 134 -0.79 9.10 10.18
N ARG A 135 -0.56 9.10 11.51
CA ARG A 135 0.78 9.20 12.11
C ARG A 135 1.67 8.02 11.70
N LEU A 136 1.11 6.80 11.73
CA LEU A 136 1.82 5.60 11.26
C LEU A 136 2.25 5.74 9.78
N SER A 137 1.35 6.18 8.89
CA SER A 137 1.68 6.35 7.47
C SER A 137 2.64 7.53 7.22
N TRP A 138 2.62 8.57 8.05
CA TRP A 138 3.45 9.76 7.89
C TRP A 138 4.87 9.61 8.46
N ALA A 139 5.00 9.08 9.67
CA ALA A 139 6.28 8.87 10.35
C ALA A 139 6.93 7.53 9.99
N GLY A 140 6.11 6.51 9.73
CA GLY A 140 6.56 5.14 9.56
C GLY A 140 7.09 4.53 10.86
N TRP A 141 7.81 3.41 10.73
CA TRP A 141 8.44 2.71 11.85
C TRP A 141 9.93 2.51 11.59
N ASN A 142 10.70 2.32 12.67
CA ASN A 142 12.16 2.17 12.63
C ASN A 142 12.66 0.87 13.28
N ARG A 143 11.89 0.27 14.18
CA ARG A 143 12.18 -0.97 14.90
C ARG A 143 11.11 -2.00 14.60
N ARG A 144 11.50 -3.26 14.53
CA ARG A 144 10.55 -4.38 14.39
C ARG A 144 9.52 -4.43 15.52
N ALA A 145 9.95 -4.15 16.75
CA ALA A 145 9.05 -4.06 17.90
C ALA A 145 7.93 -3.02 17.71
N ASN A 146 8.20 -1.91 17.01
CA ASN A 146 7.20 -0.88 16.73
C ASN A 146 6.16 -1.43 15.75
N PHE A 147 6.58 -2.11 14.68
CA PHE A 147 5.68 -2.78 13.75
C PHE A 147 4.76 -3.79 14.45
N ASP A 148 5.33 -4.65 15.30
CA ASP A 148 4.56 -5.67 16.04
C ASP A 148 3.56 -5.03 17.03
N ASN A 149 3.98 -3.99 17.76
CA ASN A 149 3.10 -3.31 18.70
C ASN A 149 1.96 -2.56 17.99
N PHE A 150 2.25 -1.90 16.86
CA PHE A 150 1.24 -1.18 16.06
C PHE A 150 0.25 -2.14 15.41
N SER A 151 0.73 -3.25 14.84
CA SER A 151 -0.14 -4.25 14.23
C SER A 151 -1.06 -4.89 15.27
N MET A 152 -0.54 -5.29 16.44
CA MET A 152 -1.35 -5.86 17.53
C MET A 152 -2.39 -4.87 18.07
N SER A 153 -2.05 -3.58 18.15
CA SER A 153 -3.00 -2.54 18.57
C SER A 153 -4.17 -2.41 17.58
N LEU A 154 -3.89 -2.47 16.27
CA LEU A 154 -4.93 -2.43 15.23
C LEU A 154 -5.74 -3.74 15.16
N PHE A 155 -5.11 -4.90 15.33
CA PHE A 155 -5.82 -6.18 15.46
C PHE A 155 -6.72 -6.21 16.70
N GLY A 156 -6.31 -5.55 17.79
CA GLY A 156 -7.14 -5.34 18.97
C GLY A 156 -8.43 -4.54 18.70
N VAL A 157 -8.40 -3.62 17.73
CA VAL A 157 -9.62 -2.94 17.26
C VAL A 157 -10.45 -3.89 16.40
N LEU A 158 -9.82 -4.65 15.50
CA LEU A 158 -10.53 -5.59 14.61
C LEU A 158 -11.23 -6.74 15.36
N SER A 159 -10.72 -7.17 16.51
CA SER A 159 -11.38 -8.20 17.34
C SER A 159 -12.73 -7.75 17.90
N SER A 160 -12.98 -6.44 17.94
CA SER A 160 -14.25 -5.84 18.38
C SER A 160 -15.19 -5.51 17.22
N THR A 161 -14.93 -6.02 16.01
CA THR A 161 -15.77 -5.74 14.84
C THR A 161 -17.13 -6.43 14.99
N PRO A 162 -18.24 -5.69 15.00
CA PRO A 162 -19.57 -6.30 15.15
C PRO A 162 -19.89 -7.13 13.90
N THR A 163 -20.29 -8.39 14.10
CA THR A 163 -20.64 -9.29 12.98
C THR A 163 -22.03 -9.88 13.13
N GLY A 164 -22.75 -9.98 12.01
CA GLY A 164 -24.06 -10.66 11.93
C GLY A 164 -25.11 -10.08 12.90
N SER A 165 -25.55 -10.90 13.86
CA SER A 165 -26.60 -10.54 14.83
C SER A 165 -26.23 -9.37 15.76
N GLU A 166 -24.93 -9.10 15.94
CA GLU A 166 -24.46 -8.00 16.80
C GLU A 166 -24.75 -6.62 16.20
N LEU A 167 -24.89 -6.54 14.86
CA LEU A 167 -25.26 -5.32 14.15
C LEU A 167 -26.69 -4.85 14.46
N LEU A 168 -27.54 -5.77 14.92
CA LEU A 168 -28.93 -5.50 15.28
C LEU A 168 -29.09 -5.16 16.77
N SER A 169 -27.99 -5.22 17.55
CA SER A 169 -28.04 -4.97 18.98
C SER A 169 -28.08 -3.46 19.28
N THR A 170 -29.04 -3.05 20.11
CA THR A 170 -29.33 -1.63 20.40
C THR A 170 -28.38 -0.98 21.42
N ASN A 171 -27.48 -1.76 22.03
CA ASN A 171 -26.71 -1.34 23.21
C ASN A 171 -25.34 -0.73 22.89
N VAL A 172 -24.88 -0.84 21.65
CA VAL A 172 -23.56 -0.37 21.20
C VAL A 172 -23.79 0.45 19.93
N ASN A 173 -23.05 1.55 19.74
CA ASN A 173 -23.11 2.33 18.50
C ASN A 173 -22.40 1.53 17.39
N PRO A 174 -23.10 0.68 16.61
CA PRO A 174 -22.43 -0.29 15.76
C PRO A 174 -21.72 0.44 14.61
N THR A 175 -22.25 1.59 14.19
CA THR A 175 -21.69 2.41 13.12
C THR A 175 -20.30 2.94 13.46
N GLU A 176 -20.06 3.34 14.71
CA GLU A 176 -18.75 3.86 15.12
C GLU A 176 -17.71 2.74 15.16
N GLN A 177 -18.09 1.55 15.65
CA GLN A 177 -17.22 0.37 15.63
C GLN A 177 -16.90 -0.09 14.21
N ILE A 178 -17.89 -0.13 13.32
CA ILE A 178 -17.68 -0.47 11.90
C ILE A 178 -16.70 0.51 11.26
N MET A 179 -16.87 1.81 11.51
CA MET A 179 -15.98 2.84 10.96
C MET A 179 -14.57 2.73 11.56
N ALA A 180 -14.45 2.40 12.84
CA ALA A 180 -13.16 2.13 13.49
C ALA A 180 -12.49 0.89 12.86
N SER A 181 -13.21 -0.23 12.71
CA SER A 181 -12.70 -1.42 12.03
C SER A 181 -12.28 -1.13 10.59
N THR A 182 -13.05 -0.31 9.86
CA THR A 182 -12.72 0.11 8.49
C THR A 182 -11.40 0.90 8.43
N ALA A 183 -11.20 1.83 9.37
CA ALA A 183 -9.96 2.57 9.50
C ALA A 183 -8.79 1.67 9.93
N ALA A 184 -9.03 0.70 10.83
CA ALA A 184 -8.03 -0.26 11.26
C ALA A 184 -7.58 -1.19 10.12
N VAL A 185 -8.50 -1.68 9.27
CA VAL A 185 -8.15 -2.45 8.06
C VAL A 185 -7.27 -1.61 7.12
N THR A 186 -7.62 -0.35 6.91
CA THR A 186 -6.82 0.57 6.08
C THR A 186 -5.44 0.80 6.69
N GLY A 187 -5.35 1.08 7.99
CA GLY A 187 -4.08 1.27 8.69
C GLY A 187 -3.20 0.02 8.69
N LEU A 188 -3.77 -1.17 8.87
CA LEU A 188 -3.05 -2.44 8.77
C LEU A 188 -2.55 -2.68 7.36
N THR A 189 -3.35 -2.37 6.34
CA THR A 189 -2.95 -2.49 4.94
C THR A 189 -1.72 -1.61 4.66
N ASP A 190 -1.77 -0.34 5.03
CA ASP A 190 -0.67 0.60 4.83
C ASP A 190 0.59 0.19 5.63
N LEU A 191 0.40 -0.27 6.87
CA LEU A 191 1.49 -0.76 7.73
C LEU A 191 2.16 -2.00 7.11
N ILE A 192 1.39 -2.98 6.63
CA ILE A 192 1.94 -4.17 5.99
C ILE A 192 2.64 -3.82 4.68
N LEU A 193 2.03 -2.95 3.86
CA LEU A 193 2.63 -2.46 2.61
C LEU A 193 3.95 -1.72 2.86
N SER A 194 4.11 -1.03 3.99
CA SER A 194 5.36 -0.35 4.33
C SER A 194 6.58 -1.27 4.44
N ASN A 195 6.39 -2.59 4.52
CA ASN A 195 7.48 -3.57 4.38
C ASN A 195 8.09 -3.59 2.97
N MET A 196 7.30 -3.24 1.95
CA MET A 196 7.71 -3.20 0.53
C MET A 196 8.50 -1.92 0.16
N LEU A 197 8.75 -1.04 1.12
CA LEU A 197 9.55 0.16 0.92
C LEU A 197 11.04 -0.20 0.82
N PHE A 198 11.70 0.20 -0.26
CA PHE A 198 13.13 0.00 -0.49
C PHE A 198 13.88 1.33 -0.53
N PRO A 199 15.07 1.46 0.10
CA PRO A 199 15.92 0.38 0.66
C PRO A 199 15.61 -0.01 2.12
N GLU A 200 15.03 0.88 2.91
CA GLU A 200 14.72 0.64 4.32
C GLU A 200 13.21 0.44 4.55
N ARG A 201 12.84 -0.67 5.20
CA ARG A 201 11.44 -0.97 5.53
C ARG A 201 10.86 0.09 6.47
N GLY A 202 9.61 0.46 6.25
CA GLY A 202 8.91 1.41 7.10
C GLY A 202 9.45 2.85 7.06
N ASN A 203 10.39 3.19 6.15
CA ASN A 203 10.97 4.52 6.02
C ASN A 203 10.39 5.32 4.83
N PRO A 204 9.42 6.22 5.03
CA PRO A 204 8.78 6.94 3.93
C PRO A 204 9.64 8.09 3.34
N ILE A 205 10.83 8.36 3.88
CA ILE A 205 11.69 9.47 3.43
C ILE A 205 12.72 8.99 2.44
N ILE A 206 13.48 7.96 2.84
CA ILE A 206 14.58 7.40 2.06
C ILE A 206 14.04 6.38 1.07
N SER A 207 13.00 5.66 1.47
CA SER A 207 12.51 4.52 0.71
C SER A 207 11.31 4.86 -0.17
N LYS A 208 11.20 4.12 -1.26
CA LYS A 208 10.11 4.18 -2.23
C LYS A 208 9.59 2.79 -2.52
N PHE A 209 8.35 2.70 -2.94
CA PHE A 209 7.80 1.42 -3.39
C PHE A 209 8.41 0.99 -4.72
N ILE A 210 8.89 -0.25 -4.78
CA ILE A 210 9.46 -0.84 -6.00
C ILE A 210 8.33 -1.31 -6.91
N ALA A 211 8.37 -0.88 -8.17
CA ALA A 211 7.58 -1.50 -9.24
C ALA A 211 8.42 -2.54 -9.99
N LYS A 212 7.96 -3.79 -10.04
CA LYS A 212 8.44 -4.83 -10.94
C LYS A 212 7.61 -4.82 -12.21
N HIS A 213 8.18 -4.19 -13.23
CA HIS A 213 7.52 -4.03 -14.52
C HIS A 213 7.28 -5.37 -15.24
N ARG A 214 6.33 -5.35 -16.19
CA ARG A 214 5.88 -6.53 -16.94
C ARG A 214 6.88 -6.93 -18.03
N ASP A 215 7.47 -5.92 -18.66
CA ASP A 215 8.30 -6.10 -19.83
C ASP A 215 9.70 -6.54 -19.42
N GLY A 216 10.21 -7.58 -20.07
CA GLY A 216 11.58 -8.04 -19.90
C GLY A 216 12.57 -7.15 -20.66
N LEU A 217 13.85 -7.32 -20.36
CA LEU A 217 14.92 -6.71 -21.16
C LEU A 217 14.84 -7.26 -22.59
N SER A 218 14.79 -6.36 -23.57
CA SER A 218 14.85 -6.72 -24.99
C SER A 218 16.30 -6.85 -25.46
N GLU A 219 16.54 -7.64 -26.51
CA GLU A 219 17.86 -7.74 -27.16
C GLU A 219 18.41 -6.38 -27.61
N ILE A 220 17.51 -5.48 -28.01
CA ILE A 220 17.85 -4.10 -28.39
C ILE A 220 18.43 -3.36 -27.19
N THR A 221 17.77 -3.44 -26.03
CA THR A 221 18.22 -2.77 -24.79
C THR A 221 19.49 -3.36 -24.20
N THR A 222 19.74 -4.66 -24.39
CA THR A 222 20.96 -5.32 -23.89
C THR A 222 22.18 -5.07 -24.77
N SER A 223 21.99 -4.72 -26.04
CA SER A 223 23.04 -4.37 -26.99
C SER A 223 23.91 -3.18 -26.52
N GLY A 224 25.14 -3.07 -27.04
CA GLY A 224 26.04 -1.98 -26.69
C GLY A 224 25.48 -0.58 -27.01
N TYR A 225 24.70 -0.45 -28.09
CA TYR A 225 23.99 0.80 -28.43
C TYR A 225 22.77 1.02 -27.54
N GLY A 226 22.03 -0.04 -27.21
CA GLY A 226 20.90 0.00 -26.28
C GLY A 226 21.29 0.53 -24.91
N ARG A 227 22.39 0.02 -24.34
CA ARG A 227 22.92 0.52 -23.06
C ARG A 227 23.28 2.00 -23.10
N ARG A 228 23.89 2.47 -24.19
CA ARG A 228 24.19 3.91 -24.38
C ARG A 228 22.90 4.74 -24.45
N MET A 229 21.90 4.26 -25.16
CA MET A 229 20.58 4.90 -25.24
C MET A 229 19.89 4.95 -23.87
N SER A 230 19.97 3.86 -23.08
CA SER A 230 19.46 3.82 -21.71
C SER A 230 20.14 4.84 -20.81
N ILE A 231 21.48 4.98 -20.89
CA ILE A 231 22.22 6.00 -20.14
C ILE A 231 21.79 7.41 -20.54
N LEU A 232 21.59 7.67 -21.84
CA LEU A 232 21.13 8.98 -22.32
C LEU A 232 19.73 9.31 -21.82
N LYS A 233 18.79 8.36 -21.91
CA LYS A 233 17.43 8.54 -21.39
C LYS A 233 17.42 8.72 -19.87
N ALA A 234 18.25 7.97 -19.15
CA ALA A 234 18.38 8.07 -17.69
C ALA A 234 18.88 9.46 -17.28
N ARG A 235 19.88 10.00 -18.00
CA ARG A 235 20.36 11.36 -17.78
C ARG A 235 19.32 12.43 -18.14
N LEU A 236 18.49 12.20 -19.16
CA LEU A 236 17.44 13.14 -19.55
C LEU A 236 16.29 13.20 -18.53
N LEU A 237 15.92 12.05 -17.97
CA LEU A 237 14.82 11.91 -17.00
C LEU A 237 15.28 12.03 -15.54
N ASP A 238 16.58 12.21 -15.30
CA ASP A 238 17.21 12.21 -13.96
C ASP A 238 16.85 10.96 -13.14
N GLU A 239 16.84 9.80 -13.80
CA GLU A 239 16.50 8.51 -13.18
C GLU A 239 17.76 7.65 -12.97
N TYR A 240 17.82 6.97 -11.82
CA TYR A 240 18.96 6.14 -11.44
C TYR A 240 18.90 4.70 -11.98
N ASP A 241 17.72 4.24 -12.42
CA ASP A 241 17.52 2.87 -12.89
C ASP A 241 17.74 2.76 -14.42
N ILE A 242 19.01 2.64 -14.80
CA ILE A 242 19.44 2.61 -16.20
C ILE A 242 18.98 1.34 -16.91
N GLU A 243 18.93 0.20 -16.21
CA GLU A 243 18.63 -1.09 -16.84
C GLU A 243 17.16 -1.21 -17.25
N TYR A 244 16.25 -0.68 -16.43
CA TYR A 244 14.81 -0.87 -16.62
C TYR A 244 14.08 0.36 -17.20
N ILE A 245 14.81 1.37 -17.66
CA ILE A 245 14.21 2.64 -18.12
C ILE A 245 13.31 2.53 -19.35
N PHE A 246 13.54 1.51 -20.19
CA PHE A 246 12.70 1.21 -21.36
C PHE A 246 11.66 0.14 -21.08
N THR A 247 11.77 -0.58 -19.97
CA THR A 247 10.83 -1.62 -19.56
C THR A 247 9.79 -1.10 -18.58
N LYS A 248 9.83 0.20 -18.23
CA LYS A 248 8.82 0.79 -17.35
C LYS A 248 7.44 0.71 -17.97
N ASN A 249 6.52 0.15 -17.20
CA ASN A 249 5.11 0.14 -17.51
C ASN A 249 4.58 1.56 -17.76
N LEU A 250 3.83 1.75 -18.84
CA LEU A 250 3.31 3.05 -19.25
C LEU A 250 2.37 3.70 -18.22
N GLU A 251 1.67 2.89 -17.42
CA GLU A 251 0.81 3.38 -16.35
C GLU A 251 1.56 3.95 -15.14
N PHE A 252 2.89 3.77 -15.08
CA PHE A 252 3.77 4.31 -14.04
C PHE A 252 4.61 5.51 -14.51
N ILE A 253 4.29 6.10 -15.66
CA ILE A 253 4.97 7.33 -16.11
C ILE A 253 4.66 8.45 -15.10
N ASN A 254 5.71 9.10 -14.58
CA ASN A 254 5.67 10.10 -13.50
C ASN A 254 5.29 9.57 -12.11
N TYR A 255 5.29 8.25 -11.91
CA TYR A 255 5.10 7.69 -10.59
C TYR A 255 6.33 7.95 -9.71
N ASP A 256 6.13 8.61 -8.57
CA ASP A 256 7.20 9.08 -7.69
C ASP A 256 7.65 8.06 -6.63
N GLY A 257 6.93 6.94 -6.50
CA GLY A 257 7.20 5.90 -5.51
C GLY A 257 6.58 6.15 -4.13
N SER A 258 5.77 7.19 -3.96
CA SER A 258 5.27 7.65 -2.65
C SER A 258 4.12 6.84 -2.07
N HIS A 259 3.30 6.20 -2.91
CA HIS A 259 2.08 5.51 -2.51
C HIS A 259 1.93 4.20 -3.26
N TYR A 260 1.50 3.14 -2.57
CA TYR A 260 1.34 1.85 -3.22
C TYR A 260 0.16 1.87 -4.19
N THR A 261 0.36 1.36 -5.40
CA THR A 261 -0.67 1.31 -6.45
C THR A 261 -0.85 -0.10 -6.97
N PRO A 262 -2.05 -0.53 -7.36
CA PRO A 262 -2.25 -1.82 -8.03
C PRO A 262 -1.40 -1.92 -9.30
N GLY A 263 -0.85 -3.11 -9.55
CA GLY A 263 0.02 -3.37 -10.71
C GLY A 263 1.51 -3.13 -10.46
N GLN A 264 1.93 -2.92 -9.20
CA GLN A 264 3.34 -2.75 -8.87
C GLN A 264 4.16 -4.01 -9.10
N VAL A 265 3.62 -5.20 -8.87
CA VAL A 265 4.34 -6.47 -9.10
C VAL A 265 3.72 -7.18 -10.30
N SER A 266 4.54 -7.49 -11.29
CA SER A 266 4.11 -8.25 -12.47
C SER A 266 3.92 -9.73 -12.16
N VAL A 267 3.10 -10.43 -12.95
CA VAL A 267 2.82 -11.88 -12.78
C VAL A 267 4.11 -12.70 -12.76
N ARG A 268 5.07 -12.37 -13.64
CA ARG A 268 6.37 -13.04 -13.68
C ARG A 268 7.15 -12.88 -12.37
N ALA A 269 7.09 -11.70 -11.74
CA ALA A 269 7.72 -11.48 -10.44
C ALA A 269 7.00 -12.28 -9.35
N ILE A 270 5.66 -12.32 -9.37
CA ILE A 270 4.86 -13.15 -8.47
C ILE A 270 5.25 -14.62 -8.59
N TRP A 271 5.29 -15.19 -9.78
CA TRP A 271 5.68 -16.60 -9.96
C TRP A 271 7.14 -16.88 -9.59
N THR A 272 8.01 -15.86 -9.59
CA THR A 272 9.38 -16.00 -9.06
C THR A 272 9.34 -16.12 -7.55
N MET A 273 8.49 -15.33 -6.88
CA MET A 273 8.31 -15.37 -5.43
C MET A 273 7.61 -16.66 -4.96
N THR A 274 6.63 -17.16 -5.73
CA THR A 274 5.89 -18.38 -5.38
C THR A 274 6.60 -19.68 -5.80
N GLY A 275 7.79 -19.60 -6.40
CA GLY A 275 8.54 -20.76 -6.90
C GLY A 275 7.95 -21.45 -8.14
N LEU A 276 6.80 -20.97 -8.65
CA LEU A 276 6.11 -21.56 -9.81
C LEU A 276 6.96 -21.55 -11.08
N LEU A 277 7.75 -20.50 -11.30
CA LEU A 277 8.64 -20.42 -12.46
C LEU A 277 9.78 -21.44 -12.43
N GLU A 278 10.26 -21.82 -11.25
CA GLU A 278 11.30 -22.84 -11.11
C GLU A 278 10.72 -24.23 -11.34
N GLN A 279 9.52 -24.48 -10.82
CA GLN A 279 8.78 -25.72 -11.05
C GLN A 279 8.52 -25.94 -12.55
N GLU A 280 8.00 -24.93 -13.26
CA GLU A 280 7.79 -25.00 -14.72
C GLU A 280 9.08 -25.22 -15.51
N ARG A 281 10.15 -24.49 -15.18
CA ARG A 281 11.46 -24.69 -15.84
C ARG A 281 12.01 -26.09 -15.60
N SER A 282 11.78 -26.67 -14.44
CA SER A 282 12.22 -28.03 -14.13
C SER A 282 11.42 -29.08 -14.90
N MET A 283 10.11 -28.87 -15.11
CA MET A 283 9.25 -29.73 -15.94
C MET A 283 9.62 -29.66 -17.43
N VAL A 284 9.92 -28.47 -17.94
CA VAL A 284 10.37 -28.28 -19.33
C VAL A 284 11.77 -28.86 -19.57
N LYS A 285 12.70 -28.74 -18.60
CA LYS A 285 14.02 -29.38 -18.68
C LYS A 285 13.95 -30.91 -18.60
N GLY A 286 13.04 -31.48 -17.82
CA GLY A 286 12.82 -32.93 -17.76
C GLY A 286 12.23 -33.54 -19.05
N ALA A 287 11.75 -32.72 -19.98
CA ALA A 287 11.23 -33.15 -21.29
C ALA A 287 12.24 -32.96 -22.43
N ALA A 288 13.35 -32.25 -22.20
CA ALA A 288 14.36 -31.92 -23.20
C ALA A 288 15.76 -32.20 -22.66
N ASP A 289 16.07 -33.47 -22.45
CA ASP A 289 17.45 -33.93 -22.41
C ASP A 289 17.93 -34.16 -23.85
N LEU A 290 18.82 -33.28 -24.30
CA LEU A 290 20.06 -33.51 -25.05
C LEU A 290 20.34 -32.29 -25.94
N ASP A 291 21.52 -31.69 -25.71
CA ASP A 291 22.20 -30.67 -26.50
C ASP A 291 21.70 -29.22 -26.37
N ASP A 292 22.16 -28.53 -25.30
CA ASP A 292 22.65 -27.14 -25.37
C ASP A 292 23.15 -26.66 -23.99
N GLU A 293 24.30 -27.19 -23.54
CA GLU A 293 24.94 -26.80 -22.27
C GLU A 293 25.69 -25.44 -22.32
N GLU A 294 25.79 -24.77 -23.47
CA GLU A 294 26.64 -23.57 -23.62
C GLU A 294 25.91 -22.23 -23.77
N THR A 295 24.60 -22.18 -24.00
CA THR A 295 23.90 -20.91 -24.32
C THR A 295 23.04 -20.32 -23.19
N GLN A 296 23.01 -20.92 -21.99
CA GLN A 296 22.16 -20.45 -20.88
C GLN A 296 22.89 -20.14 -19.56
N ARG A 297 24.20 -19.86 -19.61
CA ARG A 297 24.98 -19.35 -18.45
C ARG A 297 24.92 -17.83 -18.26
N GLU A 298 23.97 -17.14 -18.88
CA GLU A 298 23.58 -15.79 -18.44
C GLU A 298 22.40 -15.86 -17.45
N THR A 299 22.55 -16.64 -16.39
CA THR A 299 21.79 -16.41 -15.15
C THR A 299 22.28 -15.10 -14.54
N LYS A 300 21.80 -13.97 -15.08
CA LYS A 300 21.98 -12.66 -14.47
C LYS A 300 21.49 -12.77 -13.02
N LEU A 301 22.36 -12.42 -12.07
CA LEU A 301 21.99 -12.35 -10.66
C LEU A 301 20.65 -11.62 -10.53
N PRO A 302 19.72 -12.10 -9.68
CA PRO A 302 18.52 -11.36 -9.39
C PRO A 302 18.92 -9.95 -8.96
N SER A 303 18.32 -8.92 -9.58
CA SER A 303 18.60 -7.54 -9.21
C SER A 303 18.40 -7.34 -7.72
N LEU A 304 19.12 -6.40 -7.10
CA LEU A 304 18.98 -6.09 -5.66
C LEU A 304 17.51 -5.86 -5.27
N ASN A 305 16.75 -5.20 -6.13
CA ASN A 305 15.31 -4.99 -5.98
C ASN A 305 14.52 -6.31 -5.96
N SER A 306 14.95 -7.33 -6.72
CA SER A 306 14.29 -8.65 -6.74
C SER A 306 14.58 -9.42 -5.46
N MET A 307 15.84 -9.44 -5.03
CA MET A 307 16.25 -10.10 -3.80
C MET A 307 15.55 -9.46 -2.58
N TYR A 308 15.48 -8.13 -2.56
CA TYR A 308 14.81 -7.40 -1.49
C TYR A 308 13.30 -7.68 -1.42
N LEU A 309 12.61 -7.72 -2.55
CA LEU A 309 11.17 -8.03 -2.56
C LEU A 309 10.91 -9.47 -2.12
N SER A 310 11.75 -10.42 -2.54
CA SER A 310 11.68 -11.79 -2.03
C SER A 310 11.91 -11.83 -0.51
N ASP A 311 12.95 -11.17 0.01
CA ASP A 311 13.20 -11.08 1.46
C ASP A 311 12.10 -10.35 2.23
N SER A 312 11.41 -9.41 1.58
CA SER A 312 10.27 -8.70 2.16
C SER A 312 9.02 -9.57 2.21
N ALA A 313 8.75 -10.33 1.15
CA ALA A 313 7.62 -11.25 1.09
C ALA A 313 7.79 -12.43 2.08
N HIS A 314 9.03 -12.89 2.28
CA HIS A 314 9.36 -13.97 3.21
C HIS A 314 9.64 -13.49 4.65
N ASP A 315 9.32 -12.22 4.98
CA ASP A 315 9.47 -11.77 6.36
C ASP A 315 8.37 -12.38 7.23
N PHE A 316 8.77 -13.33 8.09
CA PHE A 316 7.88 -14.14 8.94
C PHE A 316 6.82 -13.34 9.72
N THR A 317 7.14 -12.13 10.17
CA THR A 317 6.16 -11.28 10.88
C THR A 317 5.13 -10.67 9.94
N SER A 318 5.54 -10.25 8.74
CA SER A 318 4.62 -9.75 7.72
C SER A 318 3.69 -10.86 7.25
N GLU A 319 4.21 -12.07 7.07
CA GLU A 319 3.45 -13.26 6.70
C GLU A 319 2.45 -13.67 7.80
N SER A 320 2.88 -13.61 9.07
CA SER A 320 2.00 -13.86 10.22
C SER A 320 0.87 -12.82 10.33
N CYS A 321 1.18 -11.54 10.13
CA CYS A 321 0.17 -10.48 10.10
C CYS A 321 -0.81 -10.65 8.93
N LEU A 322 -0.30 -10.96 7.74
CA LEU A 322 -1.13 -11.22 6.55
C LEU A 322 -2.09 -12.38 6.79
N ARG A 323 -1.60 -13.49 7.34
CA ARG A 323 -2.41 -14.67 7.66
C ARG A 323 -3.51 -14.33 8.67
N MET A 324 -3.17 -13.67 9.77
CA MET A 324 -4.14 -13.24 10.79
C MET A 324 -5.21 -12.31 10.21
N LEU A 325 -4.81 -11.40 9.30
CA LEU A 325 -5.73 -10.50 8.62
C LEU A 325 -6.67 -11.27 7.66
N PHE A 326 -6.13 -12.25 6.92
CA PHE A 326 -6.91 -13.08 6.00
C PHE A 326 -7.88 -14.01 6.75
N ASP A 327 -7.47 -14.55 7.90
CA ASP A 327 -8.34 -15.32 8.78
C ASP A 327 -9.51 -14.46 9.28
N THR A 328 -9.24 -13.19 9.62
CA THR A 328 -10.27 -12.22 10.01
C THR A 328 -11.24 -11.96 8.86
N PHE A 329 -10.74 -11.76 7.64
CA PHE A 329 -11.58 -11.57 6.45
C PHE A 329 -12.41 -12.81 6.12
N SER A 330 -11.81 -13.99 6.22
CA SER A 330 -12.48 -15.29 6.03
C SER A 330 -13.65 -15.44 7.01
N HIS A 331 -13.43 -15.10 8.28
CA HIS A 331 -14.48 -15.09 9.29
C HIS A 331 -15.62 -14.14 8.90
N TRP A 332 -15.32 -12.90 8.49
CA TRP A 332 -16.33 -11.94 8.05
C TRP A 332 -17.14 -12.43 6.84
N PHE A 333 -16.48 -13.02 5.85
CA PHE A 333 -17.17 -13.56 4.67
C PHE A 333 -18.04 -14.78 4.99
N ARG A 334 -17.66 -15.61 5.97
CA ARG A 334 -18.46 -16.77 6.42
C ARG A 334 -19.76 -16.36 7.11
N VAL A 335 -19.75 -15.27 7.87
CA VAL A 335 -20.97 -14.71 8.50
C VAL A 335 -21.97 -14.23 7.44
N GLY A 336 -21.47 -13.88 6.26
CA GLY A 336 -22.27 -13.54 5.08
C GLY A 336 -21.88 -12.18 4.55
N VAL A 337 -21.53 -12.14 3.26
CA VAL A 337 -21.13 -10.90 2.58
C VAL A 337 -22.23 -9.83 2.64
N ASP A 338 -23.50 -10.22 2.57
CA ASP A 338 -24.63 -9.29 2.62
C ASP A 338 -24.85 -8.69 4.02
N ALA A 339 -24.27 -9.29 5.06
CA ALA A 339 -24.31 -8.78 6.42
C ALA A 339 -23.16 -7.78 6.69
N LEU A 340 -22.18 -7.66 5.79
CA LEU A 340 -21.07 -6.72 5.95
C LEU A 340 -21.46 -5.32 5.45
N PRO A 341 -21.31 -4.28 6.29
CA PRO A 341 -21.48 -2.90 5.84
C PRO A 341 -20.54 -2.54 4.70
N LEU A 342 -21.04 -1.81 3.71
CA LEU A 342 -20.29 -1.44 2.49
C LEU A 342 -18.91 -0.79 2.76
N PRO A 343 -18.72 0.13 3.74
CA PRO A 343 -17.40 0.72 3.99
C PRO A 343 -16.35 -0.31 4.43
N LEU A 344 -16.74 -1.26 5.28
CA LEU A 344 -15.85 -2.32 5.76
C LEU A 344 -15.54 -3.31 4.63
N LEU A 345 -16.56 -3.63 3.82
CA LEU A 345 -16.38 -4.48 2.64
C LEU A 345 -15.43 -3.83 1.63
N SER A 346 -15.61 -2.55 1.33
CA SER A 346 -14.74 -1.74 0.45
C SER A 346 -13.29 -1.76 0.92
N ALA A 347 -13.04 -1.48 2.21
CA ALA A 347 -11.70 -1.54 2.78
C ALA A 347 -11.09 -2.95 2.72
N THR A 348 -11.89 -3.99 2.93
CA THR A 348 -11.45 -5.39 2.87
C THR A 348 -11.07 -5.80 1.44
N VAL A 349 -11.89 -5.45 0.45
CA VAL A 349 -11.61 -5.73 -0.97
C VAL A 349 -10.34 -5.00 -1.42
N ARG A 350 -10.19 -3.72 -1.05
CA ARG A 350 -8.99 -2.94 -1.33
C ARG A 350 -7.75 -3.54 -0.66
N ALA A 351 -7.86 -3.98 0.60
CA ALA A 351 -6.78 -4.64 1.33
C ALA A 351 -6.34 -5.94 0.63
N LEU A 352 -7.28 -6.83 0.31
CA LEU A 352 -7.01 -8.06 -0.43
C LEU A 352 -6.35 -7.78 -1.79
N THR A 353 -6.79 -6.72 -2.47
CA THR A 353 -6.23 -6.31 -3.76
C THR A 353 -4.77 -5.89 -3.64
N LEU A 354 -4.45 -4.97 -2.72
CA LEU A 354 -3.09 -4.42 -2.57
C LEU A 354 -2.13 -5.44 -1.94
N LEU A 355 -2.58 -6.18 -0.93
CA LEU A 355 -1.76 -7.15 -0.21
C LEU A 355 -1.55 -8.45 -0.99
N SER A 356 -2.31 -8.68 -2.06
CA SER A 356 -2.10 -9.86 -2.92
C SER A 356 -0.70 -9.92 -3.54
N ASP A 357 0.04 -8.81 -3.61
CA ASP A 357 1.44 -8.77 -4.09
C ASP A 357 2.47 -9.35 -3.10
N LEU A 358 2.08 -9.58 -1.84
CA LEU A 358 2.93 -10.15 -0.79
C LEU A 358 2.72 -11.67 -0.61
N LEU A 359 1.78 -12.27 -1.34
CA LEU A 359 1.44 -13.68 -1.17
C LEU A 359 2.51 -14.57 -1.80
N THR A 360 2.99 -15.53 -1.02
CA THR A 360 4.05 -16.48 -1.39
C THR A 360 3.50 -17.84 -1.82
N GLU A 361 2.28 -18.19 -1.40
CA GLU A 361 1.69 -19.51 -1.68
C GLU A 361 0.53 -19.42 -2.66
N ILE A 362 0.41 -20.43 -3.53
CA ILE A 362 -0.68 -20.51 -4.54
C ILE A 362 -2.05 -20.63 -3.86
N ASP A 363 -2.13 -21.36 -2.75
CA ASP A 363 -3.39 -21.56 -2.02
C ASP A 363 -3.95 -20.24 -1.48
N GLN A 364 -3.09 -19.27 -1.16
CA GLN A 364 -3.51 -17.92 -0.77
C GLN A 364 -4.15 -17.17 -1.96
N TYR A 365 -3.64 -17.35 -3.19
CA TYR A 365 -4.28 -16.81 -4.40
C TYR A 365 -5.61 -17.51 -4.70
N LYS A 366 -5.72 -18.82 -4.48
CA LYS A 366 -6.98 -19.57 -4.60
C LYS A 366 -8.02 -19.08 -3.60
N PHE A 367 -7.60 -18.80 -2.37
CA PHE A 367 -8.44 -18.19 -1.33
C PHE A 367 -9.00 -16.83 -1.80
N VAL A 368 -8.14 -15.92 -2.27
CA VAL A 368 -8.57 -14.62 -2.81
C VAL A 368 -9.53 -14.80 -3.98
N LEU A 369 -9.20 -15.70 -4.93
CA LEU A 369 -10.04 -15.99 -6.10
C LEU A 369 -11.44 -16.45 -5.70
N CYS A 370 -11.55 -17.35 -4.72
CA CYS A 370 -12.83 -17.87 -4.22
C CYS A 370 -13.71 -16.75 -3.64
N HIS A 371 -13.15 -15.91 -2.77
CA HIS A 371 -13.89 -14.80 -2.16
C HIS A 371 -14.29 -13.73 -3.17
N MET A 372 -13.41 -13.37 -4.10
CA MET A 372 -13.73 -12.39 -5.15
C MET A 372 -14.79 -12.91 -6.14
N LYS A 373 -14.81 -14.22 -6.42
CA LYS A 373 -15.89 -14.83 -7.24
C LYS A 373 -17.24 -14.72 -6.54
N ALA A 374 -17.28 -14.95 -5.23
CA ALA A 374 -18.50 -14.80 -4.45
C ALA A 374 -19.01 -13.35 -4.46
N LEU A 375 -18.10 -12.38 -4.38
CA LEU A 375 -18.40 -10.94 -4.44
C LEU A 375 -18.90 -10.51 -5.81
N PHE A 376 -18.29 -10.99 -6.90
CA PHE A 376 -18.69 -10.64 -8.26
C PHE A 376 -20.16 -10.94 -8.57
N ASN A 377 -20.72 -12.00 -7.97
CA ASN A 377 -22.12 -12.38 -8.17
C ASN A 377 -23.12 -11.50 -7.41
N LYS A 378 -22.67 -10.53 -6.60
CA LYS A 378 -23.52 -9.65 -5.81
C LYS A 378 -23.87 -8.39 -6.58
N ARG A 379 -25.17 -8.25 -6.93
CA ARG A 379 -25.67 -7.15 -7.78
C ARG A 379 -25.42 -5.76 -7.22
N TYR A 380 -25.47 -5.58 -5.89
CA TYR A 380 -25.26 -4.25 -5.29
C TYR A 380 -23.84 -3.72 -5.45
N LEU A 381 -22.84 -4.58 -5.72
CA LEU A 381 -21.47 -4.12 -5.97
C LEU A 381 -21.29 -3.54 -7.37
N ILE A 382 -22.09 -3.96 -8.36
CA ILE A 382 -21.93 -3.53 -9.77
C ILE A 382 -22.03 -2.00 -9.92
N ASP A 383 -22.83 -1.36 -9.06
CA ASP A 383 -23.05 0.09 -9.05
C ASP A 383 -22.03 0.87 -8.19
N ASN A 384 -20.97 0.22 -7.71
CA ASN A 384 -19.94 0.81 -6.84
C ASN A 384 -18.56 0.78 -7.51
N CYS A 385 -17.67 1.73 -7.17
CA CYS A 385 -16.34 1.83 -7.78
C CYS A 385 -15.43 0.66 -7.36
N GLU A 386 -15.64 0.11 -6.17
CA GLU A 386 -14.93 -1.04 -5.60
C GLU A 386 -15.07 -2.32 -6.43
N PHE A 387 -16.11 -2.39 -7.27
CA PHE A 387 -16.27 -3.50 -8.20
C PHE A 387 -15.08 -3.64 -9.15
N GLY A 388 -14.40 -2.52 -9.45
CA GLY A 388 -13.16 -2.52 -10.20
C GLY A 388 -12.07 -3.35 -9.52
N ASP A 389 -11.90 -3.18 -8.20
CA ASP A 389 -10.91 -3.92 -7.42
C ASP A 389 -11.26 -5.42 -7.35
N VAL A 390 -12.55 -5.77 -7.26
CA VAL A 390 -13.01 -7.17 -7.34
C VAL A 390 -12.62 -7.80 -8.67
N ILE A 391 -12.93 -7.15 -9.80
CA ILE A 391 -12.58 -7.64 -11.14
C ILE A 391 -11.06 -7.75 -11.29
N PHE A 392 -10.32 -6.73 -10.86
CA PHE A 392 -8.87 -6.73 -10.92
C PHE A 392 -8.27 -7.91 -10.15
N SER A 393 -8.70 -8.14 -8.90
CA SER A 393 -8.25 -9.28 -8.10
C SER A 393 -8.63 -10.63 -8.70
N LEU A 394 -9.82 -10.76 -9.28
CA LEU A 394 -10.23 -11.99 -10.00
C LEU A 394 -9.26 -12.30 -11.14
N MET A 395 -8.99 -11.32 -11.99
CA MET A 395 -8.12 -11.48 -13.15
C MET A 395 -6.67 -11.73 -12.74
N LYS A 396 -6.18 -11.02 -11.71
CA LYS A 396 -4.85 -11.22 -11.14
C LYS A 396 -4.68 -12.63 -10.56
N SER A 397 -5.58 -13.07 -9.68
CA SER A 397 -5.48 -14.42 -9.10
C SER A 397 -5.64 -15.51 -10.16
N THR A 398 -6.49 -15.31 -11.17
CA THR A 398 -6.62 -16.22 -12.31
C THR A 398 -5.32 -16.31 -13.10
N ALA A 399 -4.63 -15.18 -13.32
CA ALA A 399 -3.35 -15.16 -14.02
C ALA A 399 -2.26 -15.94 -13.27
N VAL A 400 -2.31 -15.96 -11.94
CA VAL A 400 -1.32 -16.67 -11.09
C VAL A 400 -1.66 -18.16 -10.96
N VAL A 401 -2.92 -18.49 -10.64
CA VAL A 401 -3.38 -19.86 -10.36
C VAL A 401 -3.59 -20.68 -11.65
N GLY A 402 -3.97 -20.01 -12.74
CA GLY A 402 -4.31 -20.64 -14.02
C GLY A 402 -5.81 -20.80 -14.26
N LEU A 403 -6.17 -20.99 -15.53
CA LEU A 403 -7.57 -21.10 -15.99
C LEU A 403 -8.26 -22.40 -15.55
N GLU A 404 -7.49 -23.42 -15.19
CA GLU A 404 -7.99 -24.76 -14.85
C GLU A 404 -8.74 -24.77 -13.51
N GLU A 405 -8.40 -23.87 -12.59
CA GLU A 405 -9.09 -23.68 -11.31
C GLU A 405 -10.44 -22.95 -11.47
N LEU A 406 -10.71 -22.34 -12.63
CA LEU A 406 -11.99 -21.67 -12.86
C LEU A 406 -13.12 -22.66 -13.15
N HIS A 407 -12.84 -23.61 -14.05
CA HIS A 407 -13.77 -24.60 -14.52
C HIS A 407 -12.98 -25.78 -15.13
N PRO A 408 -13.44 -27.04 -15.01
CA PRO A 408 -12.75 -28.22 -15.55
C PRO A 408 -12.53 -28.16 -17.07
N THR A 409 -13.37 -27.41 -17.78
CA THR A 409 -13.25 -27.21 -19.24
C THR A 409 -12.70 -25.82 -19.54
N LYS A 410 -11.53 -25.77 -20.22
CA LYS A 410 -10.84 -24.51 -20.59
C LYS A 410 -11.72 -23.52 -21.35
N ALA A 411 -12.57 -24.01 -22.26
CA ALA A 411 -13.48 -23.16 -23.03
C ALA A 411 -14.46 -22.36 -22.16
N GLU A 412 -14.98 -22.96 -21.09
CA GLU A 412 -15.87 -22.28 -20.15
C GLU A 412 -15.09 -21.30 -19.26
N SER A 413 -13.87 -21.65 -18.84
CA SER A 413 -12.99 -20.71 -18.15
C SER A 413 -12.73 -19.44 -18.96
N VAL A 414 -12.47 -19.59 -20.28
CA VAL A 414 -12.29 -18.45 -21.19
C VAL A 414 -13.56 -17.60 -21.29
N LYS A 415 -14.75 -18.21 -21.40
CA LYS A 415 -16.03 -17.48 -21.42
C LYS A 415 -16.27 -16.71 -20.12
N ILE A 416 -15.97 -17.30 -18.97
CA ILE A 416 -16.11 -16.65 -17.66
C ILE A 416 -15.22 -15.39 -17.62
N VAL A 417 -13.96 -15.51 -18.03
CA VAL A 417 -13.00 -14.39 -18.06
C VAL A 417 -13.44 -13.30 -19.04
N GLN A 418 -13.95 -13.67 -20.23
CA GLN A 418 -14.51 -12.72 -21.18
C GLN A 418 -15.73 -12.00 -20.60
N GLY A 419 -16.63 -12.71 -19.93
CA GLY A 419 -17.78 -12.12 -19.26
C GLY A 419 -17.40 -11.12 -18.17
N TRP A 420 -16.36 -11.39 -17.37
CA TRP A 420 -15.83 -10.42 -16.41
C TRP A 420 -15.33 -9.14 -17.10
N CYS A 421 -14.62 -9.29 -18.22
CA CYS A 421 -14.10 -8.18 -19.00
C CYS A 421 -15.22 -7.34 -19.62
N GLU A 422 -16.22 -7.97 -20.22
CA GLU A 422 -17.36 -7.29 -20.83
C GLU A 422 -18.17 -6.49 -19.79
N ILE A 423 -18.45 -7.10 -18.64
CA ILE A 423 -19.18 -6.43 -17.54
C ILE A 423 -18.36 -5.24 -17.01
N GLY A 424 -17.05 -5.41 -16.78
CA GLY A 424 -16.18 -4.35 -16.28
C GLY A 424 -16.01 -3.19 -17.25
N LEU A 425 -15.79 -3.46 -18.54
CA LEU A 425 -15.64 -2.43 -19.58
C LEU A 425 -16.95 -1.70 -19.89
N SER A 426 -18.10 -2.35 -19.68
CA SER A 426 -19.43 -1.73 -19.87
C SER A 426 -19.86 -0.86 -18.68
N SER A 427 -19.12 -0.84 -17.58
CA SER A 427 -19.48 -0.06 -16.38
C SER A 427 -19.46 1.45 -16.65
N ALA A 428 -20.39 2.18 -16.04
CA ALA A 428 -20.45 3.63 -16.10
C ALA A 428 -19.24 4.31 -15.43
N PHE A 429 -18.66 3.67 -14.40
CA PHE A 429 -17.54 4.22 -13.63
C PHE A 429 -16.21 4.02 -14.36
N SER A 430 -15.48 5.11 -14.59
CA SER A 430 -14.16 5.05 -15.24
C SER A 430 -13.13 4.25 -14.45
N GLU A 431 -13.23 4.24 -13.12
CA GLU A 431 -12.33 3.49 -12.24
C GLU A 431 -12.49 1.98 -12.44
N VAL A 432 -13.73 1.49 -12.56
CA VAL A 432 -14.01 0.07 -12.85
C VAL A 432 -13.45 -0.33 -14.22
N ARG A 433 -13.64 0.51 -15.25
CA ARG A 433 -13.06 0.26 -16.58
C ARG A 433 -11.53 0.24 -16.54
N LEU A 434 -10.90 1.17 -15.81
CA LEU A 434 -9.45 1.23 -15.65
C LEU A 434 -8.91 -0.03 -14.93
N ARG A 435 -9.53 -0.43 -13.82
CA ARG A 435 -9.15 -1.64 -13.07
C ARG A 435 -9.32 -2.91 -13.90
N THR A 436 -10.36 -2.97 -14.71
CA THR A 436 -10.60 -4.09 -15.64
C THR A 436 -9.50 -4.17 -16.69
N LEU A 437 -9.10 -3.03 -17.29
CA LEU A 437 -7.97 -2.99 -18.22
C LEU A 437 -6.66 -3.41 -17.55
N GLN A 438 -6.42 -2.97 -16.31
CA GLN A 438 -5.27 -3.42 -15.53
C GLN A 438 -5.30 -4.94 -15.30
N GLY A 439 -6.45 -5.51 -14.96
CA GLY A 439 -6.62 -6.96 -14.80
C GLY A 439 -6.37 -7.75 -16.10
N VAL A 440 -6.79 -7.21 -17.25
CA VAL A 440 -6.49 -7.82 -18.55
C VAL A 440 -4.99 -7.88 -18.81
N LEU A 441 -4.21 -6.87 -18.41
CA LEU A 441 -2.75 -6.92 -18.53
C LEU A 441 -2.14 -8.10 -17.76
N PHE A 442 -2.65 -8.43 -16.57
CA PHE A 442 -2.23 -9.60 -15.81
C PHE A 442 -2.56 -10.90 -16.56
N LEU A 443 -3.76 -11.01 -17.14
CA LEU A 443 -4.17 -12.19 -17.91
C LEU A 443 -3.33 -12.39 -19.17
N LEU A 444 -2.97 -11.30 -19.85
CA LEU A 444 -2.09 -11.35 -21.03
C LEU A 444 -0.65 -11.74 -20.68
N GLN A 445 -0.23 -11.59 -19.42
CA GLN A 445 1.06 -12.07 -18.93
C GLN A 445 1.03 -13.55 -18.49
N SER A 446 -0.17 -14.12 -18.30
CA SER A 446 -0.34 -15.49 -17.79
C SER A 446 0.09 -16.57 -18.80
N PHE A 447 0.36 -17.78 -18.32
CA PHE A 447 0.74 -18.93 -19.16
C PHE A 447 -0.37 -19.32 -20.16
N GLY A 448 -1.62 -19.00 -19.85
CA GLY A 448 -2.80 -19.27 -20.70
C GLY A 448 -3.06 -18.22 -21.78
N GLN A 449 -2.07 -17.38 -22.13
CA GLN A 449 -2.26 -16.31 -23.12
C GLN A 449 -2.81 -16.85 -24.46
N ASP A 450 -2.37 -18.05 -24.88
CA ASP A 450 -2.81 -18.68 -26.12
C ASP A 450 -4.31 -19.04 -26.13
N ASP A 451 -4.87 -19.35 -24.97
CA ASP A 451 -6.29 -19.68 -24.82
C ASP A 451 -7.16 -18.39 -24.81
N LEU A 452 -6.56 -17.23 -24.54
CA LEU A 452 -7.23 -15.93 -24.37
C LEU A 452 -7.20 -15.05 -25.63
N LYS A 453 -6.99 -15.62 -26.83
CA LYS A 453 -6.86 -14.88 -28.10
C LYS A 453 -8.04 -13.95 -28.45
N GLY A 454 -9.25 -14.22 -27.94
CA GLY A 454 -10.41 -13.34 -28.14
C GLY A 454 -10.40 -12.07 -27.28
N LEU A 455 -9.67 -12.07 -26.15
CA LEU A 455 -9.67 -10.96 -25.20
C LEU A 455 -9.01 -9.68 -25.77
N PRO A 456 -7.87 -9.74 -26.49
CA PRO A 456 -7.32 -8.56 -27.17
C PRO A 456 -8.28 -7.89 -28.16
N GLN A 457 -9.11 -8.66 -28.88
CA GLN A 457 -10.05 -8.10 -29.86
C GLN A 457 -11.17 -7.31 -29.17
N LEU A 458 -11.69 -7.83 -28.06
CA LEU A 458 -12.67 -7.13 -27.22
C LEU A 458 -12.11 -5.81 -26.70
N VAL A 459 -10.90 -5.84 -26.12
CA VAL A 459 -10.23 -4.65 -25.58
C VAL A 459 -9.88 -3.66 -26.67
N GLN A 460 -9.42 -4.12 -27.83
CA GLN A 460 -9.11 -3.25 -28.96
C GLN A 460 -10.33 -2.44 -29.39
N THR A 461 -11.49 -3.09 -29.50
CA THR A 461 -12.75 -2.43 -29.88
C THR A 461 -13.12 -1.34 -28.88
N PHE A 462 -13.02 -1.64 -27.58
CA PHE A 462 -13.28 -0.68 -26.51
C PHE A 462 -12.30 0.51 -26.54
N VAL A 463 -11.00 0.25 -26.62
CA VAL A 463 -9.96 1.29 -26.61
C VAL A 463 -10.09 2.20 -27.84
N GLN A 464 -10.38 1.64 -29.01
CA GLN A 464 -10.61 2.44 -30.22
C GLN A 464 -11.81 3.38 -30.05
N ALA A 465 -12.92 2.89 -29.48
CA ALA A 465 -14.10 3.72 -29.20
C ALA A 465 -13.79 4.86 -28.21
N GLU A 466 -13.11 4.58 -27.09
CA GLU A 466 -12.72 5.59 -26.11
C GLU A 466 -11.73 6.62 -26.67
N LEU A 467 -10.75 6.18 -27.47
CA LEU A 467 -9.80 7.08 -28.13
C LEU A 467 -10.50 7.98 -29.16
N GLN A 468 -11.47 7.46 -29.92
CA GLN A 468 -12.26 8.25 -30.85
C GLN A 468 -13.14 9.28 -30.12
N ALA A 469 -13.77 8.89 -29.01
CA ALA A 469 -14.57 9.79 -28.19
C ALA A 469 -13.74 10.93 -27.55
N ARG A 470 -12.47 10.65 -27.22
CA ARG A 470 -11.55 11.62 -26.60
C ARG A 470 -10.72 12.43 -27.60
N ARG A 471 -10.79 12.14 -28.90
CA ARG A 471 -10.18 13.03 -29.90
C ARG A 471 -10.88 14.38 -29.78
N PRO A 472 -10.16 15.47 -29.50
CA PRO A 472 -10.75 16.79 -29.54
C PRO A 472 -11.34 16.99 -30.94
N SER A 473 -12.64 17.21 -31.00
CA SER A 473 -13.27 17.78 -32.19
C SER A 473 -12.63 19.16 -32.37
N SER A 474 -11.96 19.37 -33.50
CA SER A 474 -11.17 20.56 -33.89
C SER A 474 -9.85 20.75 -33.10
N PHE A 475 -8.68 20.47 -33.70
CA PHE A 475 -7.89 21.53 -34.33
C PHE A 475 -8.73 22.67 -34.88
N ASP A 476 -9.18 23.56 -33.99
CA ASP A 476 -9.60 24.89 -34.38
C ASP A 476 -8.34 25.66 -34.77
N HIS A 477 -8.19 25.89 -36.08
CA HIS A 477 -7.25 26.85 -36.60
C HIS A 477 -7.68 28.25 -36.17
N GLY A 478 -7.00 28.78 -35.16
CA GLY A 478 -7.10 30.17 -34.68
C GLY A 478 -6.85 30.17 -33.17
N ILE A 479 -5.77 30.70 -32.62
CA ILE A 479 -5.04 31.93 -32.94
C ILE A 479 -3.58 31.70 -32.50
N LEU A 480 -2.66 32.36 -33.24
CA LEU A 480 -1.22 32.52 -33.00
C LEU A 480 -0.80 32.69 -31.54
#